data_AF-A0A950LCL1-F1
#
_entry.id   AF-A0A950LCL1-F1
#
_cell.length_a   1.000
_cell.length_b   1.000
_cell.length_c   1.000
_cell.angle_alpha   90.00
_cell.angle_beta   90.00
_cell.angle_gamma   90.00
#
_symmetry.space_group_name_H-M   'P 1'
#
loop_
_entity.id
_entity.type
_entity.pdbx_description
1 polymer ?
#
loop_
_entity_poly.entity_id
_entity_poly.type
_entity_poly.pdbx_seq_one_letter_code
_entity_poly.pdbx_strand_id
1 'polypeptide(L)'
;MSKAIAVLGSALFFVVAPLTLAGFIPFWVTHWEFRPAFFGVDLTRILGGILIIAGAPGIVDSFARFALEAACGPVLVAESDFRNILLSG
;
A
#
# COMPACT_ATOMS: atom_id res chain seq x y z
N MET A 1 -6.86 -0.67 -27.48
CA MET A 1 -6.11 -0.19 -26.29
C MET A 1 -5.42 -1.39 -25.67
N SER A 2 -4.10 -1.37 -25.49
CA SER A 2 -3.38 -2.56 -25.01
C SER A 2 -3.70 -2.78 -23.53
N LYS A 3 -4.15 -4.01 -23.17
CA LYS A 3 -4.34 -4.41 -21.77
C LYS A 3 -3.10 -4.12 -20.91
N ALA A 4 -1.91 -4.18 -21.51
CA ALA A 4 -0.64 -3.85 -20.87
C ALA A 4 -0.62 -2.41 -20.29
N ILE A 5 -1.13 -1.41 -21.01
CA ILE A 5 -1.17 -0.02 -20.53
C ILE A 5 -2.14 0.12 -19.34
N ALA A 6 -3.27 -0.58 -19.37
CA ALA A 6 -4.23 -0.55 -18.27
C ALA A 6 -3.66 -1.21 -17.00
N VAL A 7 -2.98 -2.35 -17.14
CA VAL A 7 -2.32 -3.04 -16.02
C VAL A 7 -1.19 -2.19 -15.44
N LEU A 8 -0.37 -1.57 -16.30
CA LEU A 8 0.70 -0.67 -15.87
C LEU A 8 0.15 0.56 -15.13
N GLY A 9 -0.93 1.15 -15.64
CA GLY A 9 -1.61 2.29 -15.03
C GLY A 9 -2.18 1.97 -13.65
N SER A 10 -2.83 0.82 -13.49
CA SER A 10 -3.37 0.38 -12.19
C SER A 10 -2.26 0.07 -11.18
N ALA A 11 -1.18 -0.59 -11.60
CA ALA A 11 -0.03 -0.86 -10.74
C ALA A 11 0.65 0.45 -10.29
N LEU A 12 0.82 1.40 -11.21
CA LEU A 12 1.39 2.70 -10.92
C LEU A 12 0.51 3.49 -9.94
N PHE A 13 -0.81 3.51 -10.15
CA PHE A 13 -1.74 4.19 -9.24
C PHE A 13 -1.69 3.59 -7.83
N PHE A 14 -1.61 2.26 -7.71
CA PHE A 14 -1.50 1.56 -6.43
C PHE A 14 -0.24 1.93 -5.64
N VAL A 15 0.84 2.31 -6.31
CA VAL A 15 2.09 2.76 -5.67
C VAL A 15 2.06 4.26 -5.41
N VAL A 16 1.63 5.06 -6.39
CA VAL A 16 1.64 6.53 -6.34
C VAL A 16 0.62 7.06 -5.33
N ALA A 17 -0.57 6.48 -5.23
CA ALA A 17 -1.61 6.93 -4.32
C ALA A 17 -1.18 6.90 -2.84
N PRO A 18 -0.67 5.77 -2.29
CA PRO A 18 -0.19 5.73 -0.91
C PRO A 18 1.06 6.58 -0.69
N LEU A 19 1.97 6.67 -1.67
CA LEU A 19 3.13 7.57 -1.59
C LEU A 19 2.71 9.04 -1.49
N THR A 20 1.68 9.44 -2.24
CA THR A 20 1.15 10.80 -2.21
C THR A 20 0.46 11.07 -0.87
N LEU A 21 -0.34 10.13 -0.37
CA LEU A 21 -0.97 10.23 0.96
C LEU A 21 0.04 10.29 2.10
N ALA A 22 1.08 9.45 2.07
CA ALA A 22 2.05 9.33 3.15
C ALA A 22 3.17 10.39 3.10
N GLY A 23 3.51 10.91 1.92
CA GLY A 23 4.58 11.89 1.74
C GLY A 23 4.07 13.29 1.40
N PHE A 24 3.22 13.40 0.40
CA PHE A 24 2.82 14.69 -0.17
C PHE A 24 1.79 15.43 0.69
N ILE A 25 0.78 14.73 1.25
CA ILE A 25 -0.20 15.36 2.15
C ILE A 25 0.48 15.92 3.41
N PRO A 26 1.30 15.16 4.15
CA PRO A 26 2.03 15.73 5.28
C PRO A 26 3.02 16.81 4.85
N PHE A 27 3.65 16.71 3.67
CA PHE A 27 4.46 17.81 3.10
C PHE A 27 3.67 19.10 3.02
N TRP A 28 2.47 19.04 2.45
CA TRP A 28 1.59 20.20 2.26
C TRP A 28 1.06 20.78 3.57
N VAL A 29 0.69 19.92 4.52
CA VAL A 29 0.10 20.35 5.80
C VAL A 29 1.16 20.91 6.75
N THR A 30 2.33 20.28 6.81
CA THR A 30 3.36 20.61 7.81
C THR A 30 4.51 21.43 7.26
N HIS A 31 4.60 21.62 5.93
CA HIS A 31 5.76 22.22 5.25
C HIS A 31 7.09 21.54 5.61
N TRP A 32 7.05 20.31 6.12
CA TRP A 32 8.20 19.64 6.74
C TRP A 32 8.86 20.49 7.85
N GLU A 33 8.09 21.24 8.64
CA GLU A 33 8.57 21.77 9.92
C GLU A 33 8.80 20.61 10.89
N PHE A 34 10.03 20.13 10.88
CA PHE A 34 10.46 19.14 11.84
C PHE A 34 10.61 19.79 13.20
N ARG A 35 9.69 19.42 14.10
CA ARG A 35 9.82 19.64 15.54
C ARG A 35 11.16 19.08 16.04
N PRO A 36 11.71 19.59 17.16
CA PRO A 36 12.97 19.10 17.71
C PRO A 36 12.99 17.57 17.77
N ALA A 37 14.12 16.98 17.36
CA ALA A 37 14.29 15.54 17.30
C ALA A 37 13.89 14.90 18.63
N PHE A 38 13.34 13.69 18.59
CA PHE A 38 13.05 12.95 19.82
C PHE A 38 14.38 12.74 20.58
N PHE A 39 14.45 13.18 21.84
CA PHE A 39 15.67 13.32 22.67
C PHE A 39 16.68 14.42 22.27
N GLY A 40 16.35 15.31 21.33
CA GLY A 40 17.23 16.41 20.91
C GLY A 40 18.47 16.00 20.11
N VAL A 41 18.53 14.75 19.66
CA VAL A 41 19.65 14.17 18.91
C VAL A 41 19.28 13.98 17.45
N ASP A 42 20.00 14.62 16.52
CA ASP A 42 19.74 14.50 15.07
C ASP A 42 19.85 13.06 14.55
N LEU A 43 20.62 12.21 15.23
CA LEU A 43 20.79 10.80 14.86
C LEU A 43 19.47 10.02 14.92
N THR A 44 18.58 10.32 15.88
CA THR A 44 17.29 9.61 15.99
C THR A 44 16.38 9.91 14.79
N ARG A 45 16.51 11.10 14.21
CA ARG A 45 15.77 11.52 13.03
C ARG A 45 16.29 10.85 11.76
N ILE A 46 17.61 10.71 11.63
CA ILE A 46 18.23 9.95 10.52
C ILE A 46 17.80 8.48 10.61
N LEU A 47 17.89 7.87 11.79
CA LEU A 47 17.45 6.49 12.01
C LEU A 47 15.96 6.30 11.72
N GLY A 48 15.11 7.23 12.17
CA GLY A 48 13.68 7.20 11.86
C GLY A 48 13.41 7.28 10.36
N GLY A 49 14.10 8.16 9.63
CA GLY A 49 14.00 8.25 8.18
C GLY A 49 14.42 6.95 7.47
N ILE A 50 15.55 6.35 7.89
CA ILE A 50 16.02 5.07 7.36
C ILE A 50 14.99 3.96 7.63
N LEU A 51 14.42 3.91 8.84
CA LEU A 51 13.43 2.91 9.21
C LEU A 51 12.14 3.04 8.38
N ILE A 52 11.70 4.26 8.11
CA ILE A 52 10.55 4.54 7.22
C ILE A 52 10.86 4.08 5.79
N ILE A 53 12.02 4.44 5.24
CA ILE A 53 12.43 4.05 3.88
C ILE A 53 12.57 2.53 3.77
N ALA A 54 13.11 1.86 4.80
CA ALA A 54 13.26 0.41 4.83
C ALA A 54 11.91 -0.32 5.00
N GLY A 55 10.98 0.23 5.77
CA GLY A 55 9.68 -0.38 6.04
C GLY A 55 8.64 -0.16 4.94
N ALA A 56 8.70 0.98 4.23
CA ALA A 56 7.72 1.35 3.21
C ALA A 56 7.58 0.29 2.09
N PRO A 57 8.67 -0.29 1.52
CA PRO A 57 8.55 -1.35 0.54
C PRO A 57 7.77 -2.57 1.03
N GLY A 58 7.96 -2.99 2.28
CA GLY A 58 7.26 -4.15 2.85
C GLY A 58 5.77 -3.92 3.03
N ILE A 59 5.37 -2.70 3.41
CA ILE A 59 3.95 -2.31 3.50
C ILE A 59 3.34 -2.31 2.10
N VAL A 60 3.99 -1.68 1.13
CA VAL A 60 3.51 -1.62 -0.26
C VAL A 60 3.40 -3.01 -0.87
N ASP A 61 4.39 -3.89 -0.64
CA ASP A 61 4.37 -5.29 -1.09
C ASP A 61 3.20 -6.05 -0.46
N SER A 62 2.93 -5.84 0.83
CA SER A 62 1.79 -6.45 1.52
C SER A 62 0.47 -6.00 0.91
N PHE A 63 0.28 -4.70 0.67
CA PHE A 63 -0.92 -4.18 0.00
C PHE A 63 -1.05 -4.67 -1.44
N ALA A 64 0.05 -4.78 -2.18
CA ALA A 64 0.06 -5.31 -3.54
C ALA A 64 -0.34 -6.80 -3.54
N ARG A 65 0.20 -7.59 -2.60
CA ARG A 65 -0.20 -8.99 -2.39
C ARG A 65 -1.67 -9.10 -2.00
N PHE A 66 -2.14 -8.30 -1.05
CA PHE A 66 -3.57 -8.25 -0.72
C PHE A 66 -4.43 -7.87 -1.92
N ALA A 67 -4.04 -6.92 -2.75
CA ALA A 67 -4.81 -6.53 -3.92
C ALA A 67 -4.80 -7.64 -4.99
N LEU A 68 -3.65 -8.27 -5.24
CA LEU A 68 -3.50 -9.35 -6.22
C LEU A 68 -4.18 -10.64 -5.75
N GLU A 69 -4.06 -10.98 -4.46
CA GLU A 69 -4.70 -12.14 -3.84
C GLU A 69 -6.17 -11.89 -3.49
N ALA A 70 -6.64 -10.66 -3.29
CA ALA A 70 -8.08 -10.40 -3.27
C ALA A 70 -8.69 -10.52 -4.66
N ALA A 71 -7.93 -10.15 -5.71
CA ALA A 71 -8.36 -10.31 -7.09
C ALA A 71 -8.25 -11.75 -7.62
N CYS A 72 -7.34 -12.57 -7.08
CA CYS A 72 -7.02 -13.92 -7.56
C CYS A 72 -7.27 -15.04 -6.52
N GLY A 73 -7.51 -14.68 -5.26
CA GLY A 73 -7.56 -15.63 -4.15
C GLY A 73 -8.86 -16.42 -4.07
N PRO A 74 -8.82 -17.58 -3.41
CA PRO A 74 -9.90 -18.56 -3.37
C PRO A 74 -11.21 -18.05 -2.75
N VAL A 75 -11.27 -16.82 -2.22
CA VAL A 75 -12.50 -16.15 -1.76
C VAL A 75 -13.54 -16.04 -2.89
N LEU A 76 -13.13 -15.83 -4.14
CA LEU A 76 -14.07 -15.84 -5.28
C LEU A 76 -14.52 -17.25 -5.68
N VAL A 77 -13.75 -18.28 -5.33
CA VAL A 77 -14.11 -19.69 -5.58
C VAL A 77 -15.10 -20.19 -4.53
N ALA A 78 -14.96 -19.77 -3.27
CA ALA A 78 -15.86 -20.15 -2.18
C ALA A 78 -17.32 -19.72 -2.41
N GLU A 79 -17.54 -18.53 -3.00
CA GLU A 79 -18.89 -18.05 -3.37
C GLU A 79 -19.56 -18.95 -4.42
N SER A 80 -18.78 -19.47 -5.38
CA SER A 80 -19.31 -20.38 -6.41
C SER A 80 -19.68 -21.77 -5.85
N ASP A 81 -18.96 -22.21 -4.81
CA ASP A 81 -19.17 -23.51 -4.17
C ASP A 81 -20.36 -23.48 -3.20
N PHE A 82 -20.49 -22.42 -2.41
CA PHE A 82 -21.62 -22.20 -1.50
C PHE A 82 -22.96 -22.13 -2.25
N ARG A 83 -23.00 -21.49 -3.43
CA ARG A 83 -24.21 -21.40 -4.25
C ARG A 83 -24.67 -22.77 -4.76
N ASN A 84 -23.76 -23.69 -5.09
CA ASN A 84 -24.11 -25.04 -5.51
C ASN A 84 -24.63 -25.91 -4.36
N ILE A 85 -24.12 -25.70 -3.14
CA ILE A 85 -24.59 -26.38 -1.93
C ILE A 85 -26.02 -25.95 -1.57
N LEU A 86 -26.35 -24.65 -1.70
CA LEU A 86 -27.72 -24.17 -1.47
C LEU A 86 -28.74 -24.63 -2.53
N LEU A 87 -28.28 -24.98 -3.73
CA LEU A 87 -29.14 -25.46 -4.82
C LEU A 87 -29.27 -26.99 -4.86
N SER A 88 -28.54 -27.72 -4.00
CA SER A 88 -28.53 -29.18 -3.95
C SER A 88 -29.12 -29.78 -2.66
N GLY A 89 -29.62 -28.94 -1.74
CA GLY A 89 -30.41 -29.33 -0.57
C GLY A 89 -31.86 -28.88 -0.69
#